data_AF-A0A3D3ENN6-F1
#
_entry.id   AF-A0A3D3ENN6-F1
#
_cell.length_a   1.000
_cell.length_b   1.000
_cell.length_c   1.000
_cell.angle_alpha   90.00
_cell.angle_beta   90.00
_cell.angle_gamma   90.00
#
_symmetry.space_group_name_H-M   'P 1'
#
loop_
_entity.id
_entity.type
_entity.pdbx_description
1 polymer ?
#
loop_
_entity_poly.entity_id
_entity_poly.type
_entity_poly.pdbx_seq_one_letter_code
_entity_poly.pdbx_strand_id
1 'polypeptide(L)'
;MIYYYITKLVEYGLDTGLIHKQDRVYIINSLLELFQLEQYEEPVQTVSEPSAQLKMSLEEILNGMTDYAYEHGILQENSIVYRDLFDTKIMGLLVPRPSEVVNKFKELYRMDPVKATQYYYKFSQDTDYIRRYRIKKDKKWTIDTEYGSLDITINLSKPEKDPKAIAAAKLAKQSSYPKCQLCRENEGYAGRVNHPARQNHRIIPVELDGEQWGFQYSPYVYYNEHCIVFNYEHIPMIVNKATLRKLFDFVKQFPHYFVGSNADLPIVGGSILTHEHFQGGNYTFAMAKAPVESSFTIPGYPDVRAGIVKWPMSV
;
A
#
# COMPACT_ATOMS: atom_id res chain seq x y z
N MET A 1 -16.75 3.55 26.57
CA MET A 1 -16.35 2.58 25.51
C MET A 1 -15.33 3.19 24.55
N ILE A 2 -15.57 4.38 23.97
CA ILE A 2 -14.60 5.04 23.07
C ILE A 2 -13.22 5.34 23.69
N TYR A 3 -13.15 5.79 24.95
CA TYR A 3 -11.86 6.04 25.62
C TYR A 3 -10.98 4.78 25.70
N TYR A 4 -11.59 3.60 25.78
CA TYR A 4 -10.86 2.33 25.74
C TYR A 4 -10.22 2.10 24.37
N TYR A 5 -10.96 2.31 23.27
CA TYR A 5 -10.40 2.20 21.92
C TYR A 5 -9.33 3.25 21.64
N ILE A 6 -9.52 4.50 22.09
CA ILE A 6 -8.50 5.56 21.99
C ILE A 6 -7.21 5.11 22.68
N THR A 7 -7.32 4.60 23.91
CA THR A 7 -6.17 4.10 24.68
C THR A 7 -5.48 2.95 23.95
N LYS A 8 -6.24 1.97 23.45
CA LYS A 8 -5.70 0.84 22.70
C LYS A 8 -5.05 1.24 21.37
N LEU A 9 -5.56 2.25 20.67
CA LEU A 9 -4.94 2.76 19.45
C LEU A 9 -3.62 3.48 19.75
N VAL A 10 -3.57 4.26 20.84
CA VAL A 10 -2.34 4.91 21.29
C VAL A 10 -1.28 3.89 21.72
N GLU A 11 -1.69 2.87 22.47
CA GLU A 11 -0.82 1.72 22.81
C GLU A 11 -0.32 1.01 21.54
N TYR A 12 -1.20 0.77 20.57
CA TYR A 12 -0.81 0.21 19.27
C TYR A 12 0.23 1.07 18.54
N GLY A 13 0.05 2.39 18.50
CA GLY A 13 1.00 3.31 17.90
C GLY A 13 2.37 3.28 18.56
N LEU A 14 2.42 3.14 19.89
CA LEU A 14 3.66 3.00 20.67
C LEU A 14 4.33 1.64 20.42
N ASP A 15 3.56 0.55 20.44
CA ASP A 15 4.03 -0.83 20.22
C ASP A 15 4.63 -1.00 18.81
N THR A 16 4.06 -0.33 17.81
CA THR A 16 4.53 -0.37 16.42
C THR A 16 5.64 0.62 16.12
N GLY A 17 5.83 1.63 16.97
CA GLY A 17 6.77 2.72 16.75
C GLY A 17 6.29 3.75 15.72
N LEU A 18 4.98 3.77 15.42
CA LEU A 18 4.38 4.84 14.61
C LEU A 18 4.40 6.18 15.34
N ILE A 19 4.27 6.14 16.67
CA ILE A 19 4.37 7.30 17.55
C ILE A 19 5.35 7.01 18.69
N HIS A 20 5.86 8.06 19.32
CA HIS A 20 6.73 7.98 20.48
C HIS A 20 6.00 8.39 21.77
N LYS A 21 6.62 8.14 22.92
CA LYS A 21 6.03 8.44 24.24
C LYS A 21 5.63 9.90 24.38
N GLN A 22 6.38 10.79 23.75
CA GLN A 22 6.15 12.24 23.72
C GLN A 22 4.85 12.60 22.99
N ASP A 23 4.45 11.79 22.01
CA ASP A 23 3.27 12.03 21.19
C ASP A 23 1.98 11.54 21.86
N ARG A 24 2.07 10.75 22.94
CA ARG A 24 0.92 10.10 23.58
C ARG A 24 -0.24 11.08 23.83
N VAL A 25 0.04 12.18 24.54
CA VAL A 25 -0.97 13.19 24.89
C VAL A 25 -1.47 13.92 23.63
N TYR A 26 -0.57 14.22 22.70
CA TYR A 26 -0.90 14.88 21.44
C TYR A 26 -1.89 14.04 20.59
N ILE A 27 -1.65 12.73 20.48
CA ILE A 27 -2.50 11.80 19.73
C ILE A 27 -3.84 11.62 20.43
N ILE A 28 -3.87 11.49 21.76
CA ILE A 28 -5.12 11.45 22.52
C ILE A 28 -5.96 12.70 22.20
N ASN A 29 -5.38 13.90 22.34
CA ASN A 29 -6.10 15.15 22.08
C ASN A 29 -6.61 15.23 20.62
N SER A 30 -5.80 14.80 19.67
CA SER A 30 -6.19 14.77 18.24
C SER A 30 -7.35 13.80 17.99
N LEU A 31 -7.38 12.66 18.68
CA LEU A 31 -8.49 11.71 18.62
C LEU A 31 -9.74 12.28 19.30
N LEU A 32 -9.61 12.92 20.47
CA LEU A 32 -10.74 13.58 21.13
C LEU A 32 -11.39 14.62 20.22
N GLU A 33 -10.60 15.46 19.55
CA GLU A 33 -11.10 16.41 18.55
C GLU A 33 -11.83 15.69 17.40
N LEU A 34 -11.23 14.63 16.85
CA LEU A 34 -11.84 13.84 15.77
C LEU A 34 -13.20 13.23 16.17
N PHE A 35 -13.31 12.78 17.42
CA PHE A 35 -14.54 12.18 17.97
C PHE A 35 -15.48 13.20 18.65
N GLN A 36 -15.17 14.50 18.59
CA GLN A 36 -15.97 15.57 19.21
C GLN A 36 -16.17 15.37 20.72
N LEU A 37 -15.11 14.95 21.41
CA LEU A 37 -15.08 14.68 22.85
C LEU A 37 -14.36 15.82 23.59
N GLU A 38 -14.95 16.32 24.67
CA GLU A 38 -14.37 17.39 25.50
C GLU A 38 -13.59 16.85 26.71
N GLN A 39 -13.72 15.55 27.00
CA GLN A 39 -13.15 14.91 28.17
C GLN A 39 -12.49 13.59 27.78
N TYR A 40 -11.58 13.14 28.63
CA TYR A 40 -10.95 11.82 28.52
C TYR A 40 -10.73 11.25 29.90
N GLU A 41 -11.25 10.06 30.12
CA GLU A 41 -10.97 9.27 31.30
C GLU A 41 -10.14 8.06 30.88
N GLU A 42 -8.89 8.03 31.34
CA GLU A 42 -8.00 6.89 31.12
C GLU A 42 -8.65 5.63 31.73
N PRO A 43 -8.92 4.59 30.91
CA PRO A 43 -9.53 3.37 31.42
C PRO A 43 -8.66 2.76 32.53
N VAL A 44 -9.26 2.50 33.69
CA VAL A 44 -8.56 1.84 34.80
C VAL A 44 -8.20 0.41 34.36
N GLN A 45 -6.91 0.11 34.25
CA GLN A 45 -6.46 -1.27 34.09
C GLN A 45 -6.70 -1.99 35.43
N THR A 46 -7.78 -2.77 35.51
CA THR A 46 -8.02 -3.61 36.68
C THR A 46 -6.93 -4.67 36.76
N VAL A 47 -6.16 -4.64 37.85
CA VAL A 47 -4.99 -5.49 38.14
C VAL A 47 -5.37 -6.98 38.33
N SER A 48 -6.64 -7.33 38.17
CA SER A 48 -7.23 -8.62 38.56
C SER A 48 -7.57 -9.55 37.39
N GLU A 49 -7.11 -9.28 36.16
CA GLU A 49 -7.10 -10.28 35.09
C GLU A 49 -5.67 -10.69 34.73
N PRO A 50 -5.34 -11.99 34.75
CA PRO A 50 -3.98 -12.47 34.70
C PRO A 50 -3.37 -12.21 33.32
N SER A 51 -2.45 -11.22 33.21
CA SER A 51 -1.34 -11.08 32.22
C SER A 51 -1.61 -11.41 30.73
N ALA A 52 -2.86 -11.55 30.33
CA ALA A 52 -3.36 -11.86 29.01
C ALA A 52 -4.54 -10.93 28.75
N GLN A 53 -4.30 -9.62 28.85
CA GLN A 53 -5.12 -8.68 28.07
C GLN A 53 -5.07 -9.21 26.64
N LEU A 54 -6.19 -9.73 26.14
CA LEU A 54 -6.35 -10.04 24.72
C LEU A 54 -5.92 -8.78 23.98
N LYS A 55 -4.71 -8.80 23.39
CA LYS A 55 -4.22 -7.70 22.57
C LYS A 55 -5.26 -7.52 21.49
N MET A 56 -6.05 -6.46 21.59
CA MET A 56 -7.04 -6.14 20.56
C MET A 56 -6.28 -5.92 19.26
N SER A 57 -6.73 -6.59 18.22
CA SER A 57 -6.20 -6.36 16.88
C SER A 57 -6.54 -4.95 16.43
N LEU A 58 -5.74 -4.41 15.51
CA LEU A 58 -6.03 -3.11 14.91
C LEU A 58 -7.41 -3.08 14.24
N GLU A 59 -7.83 -4.19 13.62
CA GLU A 59 -9.17 -4.32 13.02
C GLU A 59 -10.28 -4.14 14.06
N GLU A 60 -10.17 -4.77 15.23
CA GLU A 60 -11.15 -4.62 16.31
C GLU A 60 -11.17 -3.21 16.90
N ILE A 61 -10.00 -2.58 17.07
CA ILE A 61 -9.87 -1.20 17.56
C ILE A 61 -10.56 -0.24 16.58
N LEU A 62 -10.19 -0.30 15.29
CA LEU A 62 -10.74 0.59 14.27
C LEU A 62 -12.25 0.35 14.08
N ASN A 63 -12.70 -0.90 14.12
CA ASN A 63 -14.13 -1.21 14.04
C ASN A 63 -14.91 -0.55 15.18
N GLY A 64 -14.48 -0.73 16.43
CA GLY A 64 -15.15 -0.12 17.57
C GLY A 64 -15.16 1.42 17.52
N MET A 65 -14.11 2.02 16.97
CA MET A 65 -14.04 3.47 16.76
C MET A 65 -14.99 3.94 15.64
N THR A 66 -15.08 3.21 14.53
CA THR A 66 -16.03 3.52 13.45
C THR A 66 -17.48 3.26 13.83
N ASP A 67 -17.75 2.25 14.67
CA ASP A 67 -19.08 1.98 15.22
C ASP A 67 -19.53 3.14 16.10
N TYR A 68 -18.67 3.58 17.02
CA TYR A 68 -18.92 4.77 17.84
C TYR A 68 -19.19 6.01 16.98
N ALA A 69 -18.36 6.26 15.96
CA ALA A 69 -18.53 7.40 15.06
C ALA A 69 -19.88 7.38 14.33
N TYR A 70 -20.36 6.20 13.92
CA TYR A 70 -21.66 6.06 13.29
C TYR A 70 -22.81 6.29 14.28
N GLU A 71 -22.76 5.65 15.45
CA GLU A 71 -23.78 5.78 16.50
C GLU A 71 -23.97 7.22 16.98
N HIS A 72 -22.91 8.04 16.93
CA HIS A 72 -22.92 9.43 17.37
C HIS A 72 -23.05 10.44 16.20
N GLY A 73 -23.34 9.97 14.98
CA GLY A 73 -23.57 10.83 13.81
C GLY A 73 -22.34 11.54 13.24
N ILE A 74 -21.13 11.14 13.65
CA ILE A 74 -19.86 11.64 13.11
C ILE A 74 -19.58 11.01 11.73
N LEU A 75 -19.90 9.72 11.60
CA LEU A 75 -19.87 9.00 10.33
C LEU A 75 -21.25 9.06 9.66
N GLN A 76 -21.29 9.51 8.41
CA GLN A 76 -22.55 9.72 7.68
C GLN A 76 -23.30 8.41 7.39
N GLU A 77 -22.59 7.34 7.07
CA GLU A 77 -23.17 6.07 6.63
C GLU A 77 -22.32 4.90 7.13
N ASN A 78 -22.97 3.81 7.52
CA ASN A 78 -22.28 2.60 8.00
C ASN A 78 -21.97 1.60 6.86
N SER A 79 -21.39 2.07 5.76
CA SER A 79 -20.96 1.22 4.65
C SER A 79 -19.45 1.11 4.57
N ILE A 80 -18.95 0.08 3.87
CA ILE A 80 -17.50 -0.18 3.74
C ILE A 80 -16.74 1.06 3.27
N VAL A 81 -17.25 1.77 2.27
CA VAL A 81 -16.57 2.96 1.73
C VAL A 81 -16.43 4.07 2.78
N TYR A 82 -17.47 4.34 3.55
CA TYR A 82 -17.43 5.41 4.55
C TYR A 82 -16.58 5.02 5.75
N ARG A 83 -16.66 3.76 6.19
CA ARG A 83 -15.77 3.22 7.24
C ARG A 83 -14.31 3.30 6.80
N ASP A 84 -13.99 2.93 5.56
CA ASP A 84 -12.63 3.01 4.99
C ASP A 84 -12.10 4.45 4.91
N LEU A 85 -12.96 5.43 4.65
CA LEU A 85 -12.55 6.84 4.68
C LEU A 85 -12.24 7.28 6.12
N PHE A 86 -13.07 6.87 7.08
CA PHE A 86 -12.96 7.32 8.45
C PHE A 86 -11.84 6.62 9.23
N ASP A 87 -11.67 5.31 9.08
CA ASP A 87 -10.55 4.60 9.72
C ASP A 87 -9.19 5.04 9.16
N THR A 88 -9.11 5.39 7.87
CA THR A 88 -7.92 5.98 7.26
C THR A 88 -7.65 7.38 7.83
N LYS A 89 -8.70 8.15 8.14
CA LYS A 89 -8.58 9.43 8.84
C LYS A 89 -8.06 9.26 10.27
N ILE A 90 -8.56 8.24 11.00
CA ILE A 90 -8.06 7.87 12.34
C ILE A 90 -6.57 7.52 12.26
N MET A 91 -6.20 6.58 11.38
CA MET A 91 -4.81 6.15 11.23
C MET A 91 -3.90 7.29 10.78
N GLY A 92 -4.41 8.20 9.94
CA GLY A 92 -3.69 9.39 9.49
C GLY A 92 -3.15 10.26 10.63
N LEU A 93 -3.78 10.25 11.81
CA LEU A 93 -3.31 10.98 13.00
C LEU A 93 -2.05 10.37 13.60
N LEU A 94 -1.84 9.06 13.43
CA LEU A 94 -0.68 8.34 13.95
C LEU A 94 0.50 8.33 12.96
N VAL A 95 0.32 8.82 11.74
CA VAL A 95 1.33 8.69 10.68
C VAL A 95 2.27 9.90 10.64
N PRO A 96 3.60 9.72 10.77
CA PRO A 96 4.59 10.80 10.66
C PRO A 96 4.50 11.58 9.34
N ARG A 97 5.10 12.76 9.28
CA ARG A 97 5.12 13.55 8.04
C ARG A 97 5.97 12.86 6.96
N PRO A 98 5.69 13.09 5.66
CA PRO A 98 6.46 12.47 4.58
C PRO A 98 7.98 12.63 4.71
N SER A 99 8.44 13.82 5.11
CA SER A 99 9.87 14.09 5.31
C SER A 99 10.54 13.16 6.31
N GLU A 100 9.85 12.80 7.39
CA GLU A 100 10.39 11.93 8.44
C GLU A 100 10.56 10.50 7.92
N VAL A 101 9.53 9.98 7.25
CA VAL A 101 9.53 8.64 6.65
C VAL A 101 10.58 8.53 5.55
N VAL A 102 10.67 9.54 4.67
CA VAL A 102 11.68 9.59 3.60
C VAL A 102 13.10 9.66 4.17
N ASN A 103 13.32 10.48 5.21
CA ASN A 103 14.64 10.57 5.85
C ASN A 103 15.02 9.25 6.51
N LYS A 104 14.09 8.58 7.20
CA LYS A 104 14.35 7.28 7.81
C LYS A 104 14.64 6.21 6.76
N PHE A 105 13.89 6.20 5.67
CA PHE A 105 14.14 5.32 4.54
C PHE A 105 15.54 5.52 3.97
N LYS A 106 15.95 6.76 3.71
CA LYS A 106 17.27 7.11 3.19
C LYS A 106 18.40 6.69 4.14
N GLU A 107 18.21 6.86 5.45
CA GLU A 107 19.17 6.40 6.47
C GLU A 107 19.38 4.89 6.37
N LEU A 108 18.30 4.11 6.36
CA LEU A 108 18.37 2.65 6.26
C LEU A 108 18.92 2.20 4.90
N TYR A 109 18.57 2.92 3.83
CA TYR A 109 19.00 2.61 2.46
C TYR A 109 20.52 2.72 2.30
N ARG A 110 21.15 3.71 2.95
CA ARG A 110 22.62 3.84 2.98
C ARG A 110 23.31 2.65 3.64
N MET A 111 22.62 1.95 4.54
CA MET A 111 23.14 0.74 5.17
C MET A 111 22.92 -0.47 4.27
N ASP A 112 21.69 -0.64 3.79
CA ASP A 112 21.26 -1.77 2.96
C ASP A 112 19.89 -1.45 2.34
N PRO A 113 19.74 -1.48 1.00
CA PRO A 113 18.45 -1.32 0.32
C PRO A 113 17.36 -2.25 0.86
N VAL A 114 17.72 -3.47 1.27
CA VAL A 114 16.77 -4.45 1.82
C VAL A 114 16.21 -3.98 3.16
N LYS A 115 17.03 -3.39 4.04
CA LYS A 115 16.57 -2.85 5.32
C LYS A 115 15.60 -1.69 5.13
N ALA A 116 15.85 -0.84 4.13
CA ALA A 116 14.97 0.28 3.81
C ALA A 116 13.59 -0.19 3.34
N THR A 117 13.54 -1.16 2.42
CA THR A 117 12.26 -1.70 1.93
C THR A 117 11.54 -2.51 3.00
N GLN A 118 12.24 -3.28 3.84
CA GLN A 118 11.62 -4.00 4.96
C GLN A 118 10.97 -3.05 5.97
N TYR A 119 11.67 -1.97 6.33
CA TYR A 119 11.10 -0.90 7.18
C TYR A 119 9.86 -0.29 6.52
N TYR A 120 9.94 0.09 5.26
CA TYR A 120 8.85 0.76 4.56
C TYR A 120 7.63 -0.14 4.35
N TYR A 121 7.85 -1.44 4.12
CA TYR A 121 6.78 -2.42 4.00
C TYR A 121 6.07 -2.64 5.33
N LYS A 122 6.85 -2.83 6.41
CA LYS A 122 6.30 -2.91 7.76
C LYS A 122 5.54 -1.63 8.14
N PHE A 123 6.10 -0.46 7.84
CA PHE A 123 5.43 0.83 8.03
C PHE A 123 4.08 0.86 7.31
N SER A 124 4.04 0.48 6.03
CA SER A 124 2.80 0.45 5.24
C SER A 124 1.77 -0.55 5.76
N GLN A 125 2.20 -1.62 6.45
CA GLN A 125 1.32 -2.56 7.13
C GLN A 125 0.80 -2.05 8.49
N ASP A 126 1.63 -1.29 9.22
CA ASP A 126 1.29 -0.78 10.54
C ASP A 126 0.43 0.49 10.46
N THR A 127 0.55 1.29 9.41
CA THR A 127 -0.36 2.43 9.15
C THR A 127 -1.74 2.00 8.64
N ASP A 128 -1.99 0.70 8.50
CA ASP A 128 -3.17 0.11 7.86
C ASP A 128 -3.38 0.55 6.39
N TYR A 129 -2.34 1.05 5.73
CA TYR A 129 -2.39 1.28 4.28
C TYR A 129 -2.50 -0.05 3.53
N ILE A 130 -1.73 -1.05 3.98
CA ILE A 130 -1.84 -2.46 3.60
C ILE A 130 -2.64 -3.19 4.68
N ARG A 131 -3.94 -3.36 4.43
CA ARG A 131 -4.89 -3.94 5.39
C ARG A 131 -4.70 -5.45 5.54
N ARG A 132 -3.82 -5.85 6.44
CA ARG A 132 -3.41 -7.26 6.65
C ARG A 132 -4.59 -8.20 6.91
N TYR A 133 -5.59 -7.76 7.65
CA TYR A 133 -6.80 -8.55 7.96
C TYR A 133 -7.67 -8.82 6.73
N ARG A 134 -7.60 -7.97 5.69
CA ARG A 134 -8.28 -8.23 4.41
C ARG A 134 -7.47 -9.19 3.54
N ILE A 135 -6.15 -9.00 3.47
CA ILE A 135 -5.24 -9.85 2.68
C ILE A 135 -5.24 -11.29 3.21
N LYS A 136 -5.38 -11.49 4.53
CA LYS A 136 -5.50 -12.83 5.13
C LYS A 136 -6.71 -13.62 4.59
N LYS A 137 -7.72 -12.96 4.02
CA LYS A 137 -8.89 -13.60 3.41
C LYS A 137 -8.61 -14.10 1.99
N ASP A 138 -7.53 -13.64 1.34
CA ASP A 138 -7.16 -14.07 0.00
C ASP A 138 -6.93 -15.59 -0.05
N LYS A 139 -7.39 -16.23 -1.13
CA LYS A 139 -7.13 -17.65 -1.35
C LYS A 139 -5.91 -17.79 -2.25
N LYS A 140 -4.95 -18.62 -1.83
CA LYS A 140 -3.71 -18.89 -2.58
C LYS A 140 -3.43 -20.38 -2.59
N TRP A 141 -3.11 -20.93 -3.74
CA TRP A 141 -2.66 -22.30 -3.89
C TRP A 141 -1.72 -22.42 -5.08
N THR A 142 -0.91 -23.48 -5.08
CA THR A 142 0.03 -23.77 -6.16
C THR A 142 -0.42 -25.03 -6.89
N ILE A 143 -0.13 -25.10 -8.19
CA ILE A 143 -0.30 -26.31 -8.99
C ILE A 143 0.96 -26.56 -9.80
N ASP A 144 1.45 -27.78 -9.76
CA ASP A 144 2.60 -28.17 -10.57
C ASP A 144 2.16 -28.47 -12.00
N THR A 145 2.88 -27.89 -12.95
CA THR A 145 2.66 -28.06 -14.38
C THR A 145 3.97 -28.42 -15.09
N GLU A 146 3.90 -28.79 -16.36
CA GLU A 146 5.10 -29.06 -17.17
C GLU A 146 6.02 -27.83 -17.35
N TYR A 147 5.50 -26.62 -17.09
CA TYR A 147 6.21 -25.33 -17.18
C TYR A 147 6.63 -24.79 -15.79
N GLY A 148 6.53 -25.61 -14.74
CA GLY A 148 6.84 -25.24 -13.37
C GLY A 148 5.59 -25.07 -12.49
N SER A 149 5.82 -24.71 -11.23
CA SER A 149 4.74 -24.49 -10.26
C SER A 149 4.07 -23.14 -10.51
N LEU A 150 2.77 -23.15 -10.80
CA LEU A 150 1.96 -21.96 -11.02
C LEU A 150 1.26 -21.53 -9.74
N ASP A 151 1.34 -20.24 -9.43
CA ASP A 151 0.60 -19.62 -8.34
C ASP A 151 -0.79 -19.20 -8.80
N ILE A 152 -1.83 -19.67 -8.11
CA ILE A 152 -3.20 -19.24 -8.34
C ILE A 152 -3.67 -18.46 -7.11
N THR A 153 -4.19 -17.25 -7.35
CA THR A 153 -4.66 -16.37 -6.27
C THR A 153 -6.05 -15.80 -6.58
N ILE A 154 -6.89 -15.72 -5.55
CA ILE A 154 -8.13 -14.95 -5.57
C ILE A 154 -7.97 -13.83 -4.53
N ASN A 155 -7.91 -12.59 -5.02
CA ASN A 155 -7.79 -11.40 -4.18
C ASN A 155 -9.17 -10.99 -3.67
N LEU A 156 -9.41 -11.21 -2.38
CA LEU A 156 -10.61 -10.82 -1.65
C LEU A 156 -10.38 -9.55 -0.81
N SER A 157 -9.18 -8.96 -0.88
CA SER A 157 -8.83 -7.76 -0.14
C SER A 157 -9.43 -6.47 -0.71
N LYS A 158 -9.77 -6.47 -2.00
CA LYS A 158 -10.40 -5.33 -2.67
C LYS A 158 -11.91 -5.33 -2.39
N PRO A 159 -12.45 -4.32 -1.69
CA PRO A 159 -13.87 -4.30 -1.37
C PRO A 159 -14.72 -4.08 -2.62
N GLU A 160 -15.82 -4.84 -2.73
CA GLU A 160 -16.88 -4.55 -3.69
C GLU A 160 -17.59 -3.25 -3.31
N LYS A 161 -18.04 -2.48 -4.33
CA LYS A 161 -18.75 -1.24 -4.09
C LYS A 161 -20.23 -1.51 -3.86
N ASP A 162 -20.74 -1.09 -2.70
CA ASP A 162 -22.16 -1.11 -2.36
C ASP A 162 -22.99 -0.24 -3.35
N PRO A 163 -24.18 -0.69 -3.82
CA PRO A 163 -25.11 0.12 -4.61
C PRO A 163 -25.35 1.54 -4.07
N LYS A 164 -25.45 1.73 -2.75
CA LYS A 164 -25.62 3.05 -2.12
C LYS A 164 -24.39 3.94 -2.35
N ALA A 165 -23.19 3.39 -2.18
CA ALA A 165 -21.95 4.11 -2.45
C ALA A 165 -21.79 4.45 -3.95
N ILE A 166 -22.26 3.57 -4.84
CA ILE A 166 -22.31 3.84 -6.29
C ILE A 166 -23.25 5.01 -6.59
N ALA A 167 -24.45 5.03 -5.98
CA ALA A 167 -25.40 6.11 -6.16
C ALA A 167 -24.85 7.46 -5.65
N ALA A 168 -24.29 7.48 -4.44
CA ALA A 168 -23.66 8.66 -3.86
C ALA A 168 -22.46 9.15 -4.71
N ALA A 169 -21.63 8.24 -5.23
CA ALA A 169 -20.51 8.55 -6.11
C ALA A 169 -20.93 9.22 -7.43
N LYS A 170 -22.11 8.88 -7.97
CA LYS A 170 -22.66 9.50 -9.19
C LYS A 170 -23.17 10.92 -8.94
N LEU A 171 -23.66 11.20 -7.72
CA LEU A 171 -24.16 12.51 -7.32
C LEU A 171 -23.05 13.43 -6.79
N ALA A 172 -21.89 12.87 -6.43
CA ALA A 172 -20.76 13.62 -5.93
C ALA A 172 -20.23 14.61 -6.99
N LYS A 173 -19.86 15.82 -6.54
CA LYS A 173 -19.22 16.81 -7.41
C LYS A 173 -17.98 16.19 -8.06
N GLN A 174 -17.87 16.34 -9.38
CA GLN A 174 -16.65 15.96 -10.07
C GLN A 174 -15.50 16.82 -9.54
N SER A 175 -14.44 16.16 -9.11
CA SER A 175 -13.18 16.79 -8.69
C SER A 175 -12.08 16.32 -9.63
N SER A 176 -11.26 17.25 -10.07
CA SER A 176 -10.06 16.99 -10.87
C SER A 176 -8.82 16.70 -10.03
N TYR A 177 -8.92 16.76 -8.70
CA TYR A 177 -7.81 16.55 -7.77
C TYR A 177 -8.13 15.45 -6.73
N PRO A 178 -7.24 14.46 -6.52
CA PRO A 178 -6.14 14.07 -7.39
C PRO A 178 -6.64 13.62 -8.76
N LYS A 179 -5.83 13.78 -9.81
CA LYS A 179 -6.25 13.46 -11.20
C LYS A 179 -6.49 11.95 -11.42
N CYS A 180 -5.72 11.09 -10.77
CA CYS A 180 -5.96 9.64 -10.72
C CYS A 180 -5.51 9.07 -9.36
N GLN A 181 -5.58 7.74 -9.21
CA GLN A 181 -5.22 7.03 -7.97
C GLN A 181 -3.72 6.89 -7.73
N LEU A 182 -2.88 7.19 -8.74
CA LEU A 182 -1.41 7.10 -8.68
C LEU A 182 -0.74 8.46 -8.52
N CYS A 183 -1.43 9.56 -8.83
CA CYS A 183 -0.92 10.91 -8.62
C CYS A 183 -0.33 11.10 -7.22
N ARG A 184 0.85 11.70 -7.11
CA ARG A 184 1.52 11.96 -5.81
C ARG A 184 0.67 12.78 -4.86
N GLU A 185 -0.23 13.60 -5.41
CA GLU A 185 -1.26 14.40 -4.73
C GLU A 185 -2.20 13.57 -3.85
N ASN A 186 -2.19 12.25 -4.00
CA ASN A 186 -2.85 11.32 -3.11
C ASN A 186 -2.18 11.21 -1.73
N GLU A 187 -0.89 11.50 -1.57
CA GLU A 187 -0.24 11.42 -0.26
C GLU A 187 -0.93 12.34 0.75
N GLY A 188 -1.46 11.75 1.83
CA GLY A 188 -2.20 12.52 2.83
C GLY A 188 -3.65 12.86 2.44
N TYR A 189 -4.14 12.47 1.25
CA TYR A 189 -5.46 12.89 0.77
C TYR A 189 -6.60 12.26 1.57
N ALA A 190 -7.57 13.07 2.01
CA ALA A 190 -8.71 12.62 2.82
C ALA A 190 -9.67 11.66 2.09
N GLY A 191 -9.59 11.59 0.76
CA GLY A 191 -10.51 10.80 -0.03
C GLY A 191 -11.92 11.40 -0.10
N ARG A 192 -12.79 10.65 -0.76
CA ARG A 192 -14.21 10.92 -0.96
C ARG A 192 -14.87 9.61 -1.42
N VAL A 193 -16.20 9.55 -1.45
CA VAL A 193 -16.94 8.31 -1.77
C VAL A 193 -16.48 7.65 -3.10
N ASN A 194 -16.05 8.44 -4.08
CA ASN A 194 -15.57 7.95 -5.37
C ASN A 194 -14.03 7.92 -5.53
N HIS A 195 -13.25 8.29 -4.50
CA HIS A 195 -11.79 8.33 -4.55
C HIS A 195 -11.19 7.98 -3.17
N PRO A 196 -10.34 6.95 -3.06
CA PRO A 196 -9.96 6.41 -1.75
C PRO A 196 -9.17 7.40 -0.89
N ALA A 197 -9.31 7.27 0.43
CA ALA A 197 -8.47 7.99 1.39
C ALA A 197 -7.04 7.43 1.41
N ARG A 198 -6.10 8.31 1.71
CA ARG A 198 -4.64 8.10 1.67
C ARG A 198 -3.93 8.92 2.76
N GLN A 199 -4.64 9.30 3.81
CA GLN A 199 -4.08 10.03 4.96
C GLN A 199 -2.98 9.24 5.69
N ASN A 200 -3.08 7.91 5.65
CA ASN A 200 -2.12 6.97 6.20
C ASN A 200 -1.07 6.45 5.19
N HIS A 201 -1.03 7.03 3.98
CA HIS A 201 -0.12 6.64 2.90
C HIS A 201 1.07 7.60 2.80
N ARG A 202 2.27 7.09 2.50
CA ARG A 202 3.49 7.87 2.24
C ARG A 202 4.22 7.32 1.02
N ILE A 203 4.82 8.19 0.22
CA ILE A 203 5.52 7.86 -1.03
C ILE A 203 7.03 8.04 -0.82
N ILE A 204 7.82 7.08 -1.29
CA ILE A 204 9.28 7.20 -1.31
C ILE A 204 9.70 7.80 -2.67
N PRO A 205 10.38 8.97 -2.70
CA PRO A 205 10.90 9.52 -3.95
C PRO A 205 12.06 8.67 -4.47
N VAL A 206 12.04 8.37 -5.76
CA VAL A 206 13.12 7.71 -6.50
C VAL A 206 13.39 8.46 -7.80
N GLU A 207 14.57 8.26 -8.39
CA GLU A 207 14.95 8.89 -9.66
C GLU A 207 15.17 7.81 -10.72
N LEU A 208 14.52 7.94 -11.88
CA LEU A 208 14.62 7.00 -13.00
C LEU A 208 14.82 7.78 -14.30
N ASP A 209 15.86 7.47 -15.07
CA ASP A 209 16.25 8.18 -16.30
C ASP A 209 16.32 9.71 -16.14
N GLY A 210 16.74 10.18 -14.95
CA GLY A 210 16.83 11.60 -14.58
C GLY A 210 15.50 12.28 -14.22
N GLU A 211 14.39 11.54 -14.21
CA GLU A 211 13.06 12.04 -13.86
C GLU A 211 12.70 11.70 -12.40
N GLN A 212 11.77 12.46 -11.81
CA GLN A 212 11.28 12.21 -10.45
C GLN A 212 10.10 11.23 -10.46
N TRP A 213 10.22 10.20 -9.63
CA TRP A 213 9.26 9.10 -9.52
C TRP A 213 8.90 8.83 -8.07
N GLY A 214 7.76 8.19 -7.86
CA GLY A 214 7.30 7.70 -6.57
C GLY A 214 7.34 6.19 -6.51
N PHE A 215 7.83 5.67 -5.39
CA PHE A 215 7.77 4.26 -5.03
C PHE A 215 6.76 4.09 -3.90
N GLN A 216 5.78 3.22 -4.11
CA GLN A 216 4.80 2.83 -3.11
C GLN A 216 4.45 1.34 -3.19
N TYR A 217 3.91 0.78 -2.11
CA TYR A 217 3.29 -0.54 -2.18
C TYR A 217 1.86 -0.48 -2.74
N SER A 218 1.40 -1.59 -3.32
CA SER A 218 -0.01 -1.75 -3.62
C SER A 218 -0.78 -2.04 -2.32
N PRO A 219 -1.92 -1.38 -2.04
CA PRO A 219 -2.74 -1.70 -0.89
C PRO A 219 -3.48 -3.04 -1.05
N TYR A 220 -3.54 -3.57 -2.28
CA TYR A 220 -4.14 -4.85 -2.64
C TYR A 220 -3.04 -5.79 -3.16
N VAL A 221 -2.22 -6.31 -2.24
CA VAL A 221 -1.05 -7.12 -2.60
C VAL A 221 -1.46 -8.49 -3.17
N TYR A 222 -0.82 -8.92 -4.25
CA TYR A 222 -0.97 -10.28 -4.77
C TYR A 222 0.16 -11.19 -4.26
N TYR A 223 1.36 -10.64 -4.20
CA TYR A 223 2.60 -11.27 -3.77
C TYR A 223 3.36 -10.38 -2.79
N ASN A 224 4.42 -10.91 -2.20
CA ASN A 224 5.22 -10.22 -1.19
C ASN A 224 5.78 -8.90 -1.74
N GLU A 225 5.63 -7.82 -0.97
CA GLU A 225 6.14 -6.49 -1.33
C GLU A 225 5.69 -5.98 -2.72
N HIS A 226 4.51 -6.40 -3.20
CA HIS A 226 3.91 -5.90 -4.45
C HIS A 226 3.88 -4.37 -4.44
N CYS A 227 4.60 -3.76 -5.37
CA CYS A 227 4.82 -2.33 -5.45
C CYS A 227 4.48 -1.72 -6.80
N ILE A 228 4.33 -0.41 -6.77
CA ILE A 228 4.03 0.46 -7.90
C ILE A 228 5.09 1.57 -7.89
N VAL A 229 5.70 1.79 -9.04
CA VAL A 229 6.67 2.87 -9.27
C VAL A 229 6.08 3.77 -10.34
N PHE A 230 5.77 5.02 -10.02
CA PHE A 230 4.97 5.89 -10.90
C PHE A 230 5.65 7.25 -11.12
N ASN A 231 5.43 7.81 -12.30
CA ASN A 231 6.00 9.11 -12.65
C ASN A 231 5.33 10.20 -11.79
N TYR A 232 6.06 11.19 -11.31
CA TYR A 232 5.40 12.30 -10.60
C TYR A 232 4.49 13.12 -11.50
N GLU A 233 4.83 13.22 -12.78
CA GLU A 233 3.96 13.85 -13.77
C GLU A 233 2.86 12.90 -14.22
N HIS A 234 1.62 13.42 -14.31
CA HIS A 234 0.49 12.66 -14.83
C HIS A 234 0.54 12.66 -16.35
N ILE A 235 1.38 11.80 -16.91
CA ILE A 235 1.53 11.59 -18.35
C ILE A 235 1.13 10.17 -18.73
N PRO A 236 0.55 9.95 -19.93
CA PRO A 236 0.22 8.61 -20.39
C PRO A 236 1.45 7.70 -20.46
N MET A 237 1.20 6.42 -20.23
CA MET A 237 2.24 5.38 -20.30
C MET A 237 2.61 5.07 -21.75
N ILE A 238 3.91 5.01 -22.05
CA ILE A 238 4.44 4.67 -23.38
C ILE A 238 5.60 3.69 -23.21
N VAL A 239 5.64 2.61 -24.00
CA VAL A 239 6.76 1.66 -23.99
C VAL A 239 7.76 2.02 -25.10
N ASN A 240 8.95 2.43 -24.71
CA ASN A 240 10.02 2.82 -25.63
C ASN A 240 11.42 2.52 -25.05
N LYS A 241 12.47 2.99 -25.72
CA LYS A 241 13.87 2.80 -25.26
C LYS A 241 14.13 3.40 -23.86
N ALA A 242 13.45 4.48 -23.49
CA ALA A 242 13.55 5.07 -22.15
C ALA A 242 12.95 4.16 -21.08
N THR A 243 11.88 3.42 -21.40
CA THR A 243 11.28 2.43 -20.49
C THR A 243 12.32 1.44 -19.98
N LEU A 244 13.17 0.90 -20.86
CA LEU A 244 14.24 -0.01 -20.43
C LEU A 244 15.24 0.65 -19.47
N ARG A 245 15.65 1.90 -19.74
CA ARG A 245 16.54 2.65 -18.83
C ARG A 245 15.90 2.85 -17.46
N LYS A 246 14.63 3.28 -17.43
CA LYS A 246 13.86 3.47 -16.20
C LYS A 246 13.75 2.18 -15.38
N LEU A 247 13.45 1.05 -16.03
CA LEU A 247 13.38 -0.26 -15.36
C LEU A 247 14.76 -0.67 -14.81
N PHE A 248 15.84 -0.47 -15.57
CA PHE A 248 17.20 -0.76 -15.11
C PHE A 248 17.65 0.12 -13.94
N ASP A 249 17.31 1.41 -13.95
CA ASP A 249 17.60 2.33 -12.85
C ASP A 249 16.91 1.91 -11.55
N PHE A 250 15.68 1.38 -11.65
CA PHE A 250 14.97 0.88 -10.47
C PHE A 250 15.63 -0.38 -9.90
N VAL A 251 15.92 -1.39 -10.72
CA VAL A 251 16.56 -2.63 -10.21
C VAL A 251 18.00 -2.38 -9.75
N LYS A 252 18.68 -1.36 -10.28
CA LYS A 252 19.98 -0.92 -9.77
C LYS A 252 19.86 -0.34 -8.36
N GLN A 253 18.77 0.38 -8.07
CA GLN A 253 18.48 0.91 -6.74
C GLN A 253 17.99 -0.16 -5.77
N PHE A 254 17.20 -1.14 -6.25
CA PHE A 254 16.59 -2.20 -5.46
C PHE A 254 16.85 -3.57 -6.10
N PRO A 255 18.06 -4.15 -5.94
CA PRO A 255 18.48 -5.35 -6.68
C PRO A 255 17.73 -6.63 -6.28
N HIS A 256 17.08 -6.63 -5.12
CA HIS A 256 16.23 -7.72 -4.64
C HIS A 256 14.79 -7.67 -5.19
N TYR A 257 14.45 -6.64 -5.97
CA TYR A 257 13.13 -6.50 -6.59
C TYR A 257 13.19 -6.82 -8.08
N PHE A 258 12.09 -7.33 -8.61
CA PHE A 258 11.80 -7.22 -10.03
C PHE A 258 10.90 -5.99 -10.28
N VAL A 259 10.89 -5.50 -11.52
CA VAL A 259 9.98 -4.47 -11.98
C VAL A 259 9.65 -4.70 -13.46
N GLY A 260 8.43 -4.37 -13.85
CA GLY A 260 7.92 -4.57 -15.19
C GLY A 260 6.90 -3.51 -15.58
N SER A 261 6.75 -3.36 -16.89
CA SER A 261 5.79 -2.47 -17.53
C SER A 261 4.69 -3.31 -18.16
N ASN A 262 3.44 -2.89 -18.05
CA ASN A 262 2.41 -3.39 -18.96
C ASN A 262 2.78 -2.98 -20.40
N ALA A 263 2.40 -3.80 -21.38
CA ALA A 263 2.49 -3.37 -22.78
C ALA A 263 1.52 -2.20 -23.01
N ASP A 264 1.90 -1.22 -23.81
CA ASP A 264 1.07 -0.08 -24.21
C ASP A 264 0.05 -0.45 -25.31
N LEU A 265 -0.50 -1.67 -25.22
CA LEU A 265 -1.48 -2.19 -26.17
C LEU A 265 -2.91 -1.94 -25.64
N PRO A 266 -3.89 -1.59 -26.50
CA PRO A 266 -5.25 -1.22 -26.09
C PRO A 266 -6.03 -2.25 -25.25
N ILE A 267 -5.56 -3.51 -25.21
CA ILE A 267 -6.22 -4.65 -24.56
C ILE A 267 -5.35 -5.22 -23.41
N VAL A 268 -4.17 -4.64 -23.16
CA VAL A 268 -3.20 -5.16 -22.18
C VAL A 268 -3.16 -4.22 -20.98
N GLY A 269 -3.44 -4.78 -19.79
CA GLY A 269 -3.43 -4.03 -18.52
C GLY A 269 -4.78 -3.38 -18.20
N GLY A 270 -5.55 -3.99 -17.30
CA GLY A 270 -6.83 -3.46 -16.82
C GLY A 270 -6.72 -2.23 -15.90
N SER A 271 -5.62 -1.48 -15.94
CA SER A 271 -5.29 -0.51 -14.88
C SER A 271 -4.46 0.66 -15.39
N ILE A 272 -5.10 1.83 -15.47
CA ILE A 272 -4.52 3.19 -15.50
C ILE A 272 -3.39 3.39 -16.54
N LEU A 273 -3.71 3.32 -17.83
CA LEU A 273 -2.79 3.73 -18.91
C LEU A 273 -2.60 5.26 -18.99
N THR A 274 -3.43 6.02 -18.27
CA THR A 274 -3.41 7.49 -18.28
C THR A 274 -2.26 8.07 -17.45
N HIS A 275 -1.58 7.25 -16.65
CA HIS A 275 -0.46 7.68 -15.81
C HIS A 275 0.66 6.62 -15.88
N GLU A 276 1.82 7.02 -16.39
CA GLU A 276 3.02 6.19 -16.53
C GLU A 276 3.44 5.59 -15.17
N HIS A 277 3.44 4.26 -15.12
CA HIS A 277 3.83 3.50 -13.94
C HIS A 277 4.34 2.11 -14.30
N PHE A 278 5.09 1.52 -13.38
CA PHE A 278 5.59 0.16 -13.41
C PHE A 278 5.11 -0.61 -12.19
N GLN A 279 5.04 -1.93 -12.31
CA GLN A 279 4.69 -2.83 -11.22
C GLN A 279 5.88 -3.73 -10.91
N GLY A 280 6.08 -4.00 -9.64
CA GLY A 280 7.23 -4.78 -9.19
C GLY A 280 7.00 -5.40 -7.82
N GLY A 281 8.06 -5.95 -7.25
CA GLY A 281 8.07 -6.41 -5.87
C GLY A 281 9.21 -7.38 -5.59
N ASN A 282 9.23 -7.89 -4.37
CA ASN A 282 10.19 -8.89 -3.93
C ASN A 282 9.53 -10.27 -3.97
N TYR A 283 9.43 -10.80 -5.19
CA TYR A 283 8.83 -12.09 -5.48
C TYR A 283 9.47 -12.75 -6.70
N THR A 284 9.61 -14.07 -6.68
CA THR A 284 10.14 -14.84 -7.80
C THR A 284 9.01 -15.62 -8.46
N PHE A 285 8.51 -15.11 -9.59
CA PHE A 285 7.47 -15.77 -10.37
C PHE A 285 7.95 -17.07 -11.03
N ALA A 286 6.99 -17.94 -11.37
CA ALA A 286 7.23 -19.20 -12.07
C ALA A 286 8.10 -19.02 -13.33
N MET A 287 7.80 -18.00 -14.14
CA MET A 287 8.55 -17.68 -15.35
C MET A 287 10.03 -17.35 -15.07
N ALA A 288 10.34 -16.68 -13.95
CA ALA A 288 11.72 -16.37 -13.58
C ALA A 288 12.51 -17.60 -13.10
N LYS A 289 11.82 -18.68 -12.72
CA LYS A 289 12.41 -19.98 -12.36
C LYS A 289 12.48 -20.95 -13.54
N ALA A 290 11.84 -20.63 -14.66
CA ALA A 290 11.75 -21.51 -15.81
C ALA A 290 13.16 -21.76 -16.38
N PRO A 291 13.54 -23.02 -16.63
CA PRO A 291 14.84 -23.33 -17.20
C PRO A 291 14.96 -22.77 -18.62
N VAL A 292 16.17 -22.43 -19.03
CA VAL A 292 16.47 -22.06 -20.41
C VAL A 292 16.46 -23.32 -21.27
N GLU A 293 15.60 -23.36 -22.30
CA GLU A 293 15.47 -24.47 -23.25
C GLU A 293 16.46 -24.33 -24.42
N SER A 294 16.66 -23.10 -24.90
CA SER A 294 17.60 -22.80 -25.98
C SER A 294 18.39 -21.53 -25.66
N SER A 295 19.71 -21.55 -25.85
CA SER A 295 20.59 -20.40 -25.59
C SER A 295 21.19 -19.87 -26.89
N PHE A 296 21.36 -18.55 -26.98
CA PHE A 296 22.00 -17.89 -28.11
C PHE A 296 22.73 -16.62 -27.67
N THR A 297 23.64 -16.14 -28.52
CA THR A 297 24.35 -14.88 -28.34
C THR A 297 23.76 -13.80 -29.24
N ILE A 298 23.76 -12.56 -28.79
CA ILE A 298 23.28 -11.43 -29.61
C ILE A 298 24.46 -10.87 -30.43
N PRO A 299 24.37 -10.82 -31.77
CA PRO A 299 25.42 -10.20 -32.59
C PRO A 299 25.72 -8.76 -32.16
N GLY A 300 27.00 -8.43 -31.99
CA GLY A 300 27.45 -7.13 -31.48
C GLY A 300 27.52 -7.01 -29.95
N TYR A 301 27.02 -8.01 -29.20
CA TYR A 301 27.06 -8.04 -27.74
C TYR A 301 27.58 -9.41 -27.23
N PRO A 302 28.87 -9.73 -27.45
CA PRO A 302 29.43 -11.06 -27.16
C PRO A 302 29.37 -11.44 -25.67
N ASP A 303 29.34 -10.46 -24.77
CA ASP A 303 29.26 -10.66 -23.32
C ASP A 303 27.81 -10.95 -22.83
N VAL A 304 26.82 -10.84 -23.71
CA VAL A 304 25.41 -11.06 -23.38
C VAL A 304 24.96 -12.44 -23.85
N ARG A 305 24.57 -13.28 -22.89
CA ARG A 305 23.92 -14.57 -23.12
C ARG A 305 22.41 -14.41 -23.02
N ALA A 306 21.70 -14.79 -24.07
CA ALA A 306 20.24 -14.80 -24.12
C ALA A 306 19.73 -16.23 -24.27
N GLY A 307 18.47 -16.47 -23.93
CA GLY A 307 17.87 -17.77 -24.12
C GLY A 307 16.36 -17.74 -24.07
N ILE A 308 15.75 -18.72 -24.72
CA ILE A 308 14.32 -19.00 -24.69
C ILE A 308 14.08 -19.88 -23.46
N VAL A 309 13.19 -19.44 -22.57
CA VAL A 309 12.81 -20.20 -21.37
C VAL A 309 11.71 -21.21 -21.71
N LYS A 310 11.70 -22.34 -21.01
CA LYS A 310 10.64 -23.35 -21.10
C LYS A 310 9.33 -22.81 -20.51
N TRP A 311 8.59 -22.05 -21.32
CA TRP A 311 7.38 -21.33 -20.91
C TRP A 311 6.30 -21.43 -22.01
N PRO A 312 5.00 -21.54 -21.67
CA PRO A 312 3.95 -21.81 -22.65
C PRO A 312 3.57 -20.59 -23.51
N MET A 313 4.16 -19.42 -23.27
CA MET A 313 3.89 -18.18 -24.00
C MET A 313 5.20 -17.56 -24.48
N SER A 314 5.14 -16.82 -25.58
CA SER A 314 6.26 -16.00 -26.05
C SER A 314 6.61 -14.92 -25.03
N VAL A 315 7.88 -14.86 -24.64
CA VAL A 315 8.46 -13.93 -23.66
C VAL A 315 9.76 -13.36 -24.21
#